data_AF-A0A9E0DD97-F1
#
_entry.id   AF-A0A9E0DD97-F1
#
_cell.length_a   1.000
_cell.length_b   1.000
_cell.length_c   1.000
_cell.angle_alpha   90.00
_cell.angle_beta   90.00
_cell.angle_gamma   90.00
#
_symmetry.space_group_name_H-M   'P 1'
#
loop_
_entity.id
_entity.type
_entity.pdbx_description
1 polymer ?
#
loop_
_entity_poly.entity_id
_entity_poly.type
_entity_poly.pdbx_seq_one_letter_code
_entity_poly.pdbx_strand_id
1 'polypeptide(L)'
;MSTRTLPRKVRSYAYLFFVLTLLAGMLAVPAGRVQATPPIGTGQTMEFISTATDVGSMYSVSSVAVGDMDGDGKLDIVSAGGNGDIMIWQNNGTPFADGWNSQLVGSHTGPVTSVAVGDLDGDGDLDIVSGGWDNNVNVWRNDTAILNMGQRQQKKARKEGVCAGGQREIKTMDLCGGLQMKREN
;
A
#
# COMPACT_ATOMS: atom_id res chain seq x y z
N MET A 1 -30.21 -66.48 37.65
CA MET A 1 -30.69 -66.26 36.26
C MET A 1 -32.02 -65.53 36.34
N SER A 2 -32.14 -64.40 35.64
CA SER A 2 -33.40 -63.73 35.25
C SER A 2 -34.12 -62.75 36.22
N THR A 3 -33.86 -61.46 35.96
CA THR A 3 -34.79 -60.32 35.76
C THR A 3 -35.94 -60.02 36.74
N ARG A 4 -36.04 -58.74 37.17
CA ARG A 4 -37.14 -57.77 36.85
C ARG A 4 -37.11 -56.54 37.80
N THR A 5 -36.64 -55.38 37.30
CA THR A 5 -37.39 -54.14 37.00
C THR A 5 -37.95 -53.34 38.19
N LEU A 6 -37.41 -52.12 38.40
CA LEU A 6 -37.88 -51.05 39.29
C LEU A 6 -39.00 -50.19 38.65
N PRO A 7 -39.81 -49.50 39.47
CA PRO A 7 -40.09 -48.06 39.25
C PRO A 7 -40.04 -47.29 40.60
N ARG A 8 -40.03 -45.95 40.74
CA ARG A 8 -40.25 -44.78 39.87
C ARG A 8 -39.81 -43.51 40.64
N LYS A 9 -39.51 -42.45 39.87
CA LYS A 9 -39.58 -41.00 40.15
C LYS A 9 -38.35 -40.27 40.71
N VAL A 10 -37.93 -39.33 39.84
CA VAL A 10 -36.88 -38.32 39.93
C VAL A 10 -37.56 -36.97 40.18
N ARG A 11 -37.04 -36.10 41.06
CA ARG A 11 -37.17 -34.62 40.97
C ARG A 11 -35.98 -33.91 41.63
N SER A 12 -35.42 -32.94 40.89
CA SER A 12 -34.12 -32.27 41.05
C SER A 12 -34.08 -31.11 42.06
N TYR A 13 -32.90 -30.90 42.64
CA TYR A 13 -32.43 -29.70 43.34
C TYR A 13 -31.55 -28.86 42.41
N ALA A 14 -31.67 -27.52 42.46
CA ALA A 14 -30.56 -26.55 42.39
C ALA A 14 -31.07 -25.17 41.92
N TYR A 15 -31.57 -24.34 42.84
CA TYR A 15 -31.66 -22.88 42.67
C TYR A 15 -31.63 -22.22 44.05
N LEU A 16 -30.43 -22.09 44.61
CA LEU A 16 -30.19 -21.24 45.77
C LEU A 16 -28.75 -20.74 45.65
N PHE A 17 -28.57 -19.53 45.13
CA PHE A 17 -27.41 -18.61 45.30
C PHE A 17 -27.46 -17.55 44.18
N PHE A 18 -28.37 -16.58 44.30
CA PHE A 18 -28.28 -15.30 43.58
C PHE A 18 -28.40 -14.16 44.60
N VAL A 19 -27.25 -13.53 44.82
CA VAL A 19 -26.90 -12.47 45.78
C VAL A 19 -27.38 -11.11 45.23
N LEU A 20 -28.35 -10.45 45.87
CA LEU A 20 -28.25 -9.28 46.77
C LEU A 20 -27.24 -8.17 46.37
N THR A 21 -27.73 -7.08 45.78
CA THR A 21 -27.64 -5.66 46.25
C THR A 21 -27.79 -4.68 45.08
N LEU A 22 -28.81 -3.83 45.14
CA LEU A 22 -29.08 -2.72 44.22
C LEU A 22 -29.29 -1.48 45.09
N LEU A 23 -28.32 -0.55 45.12
CA LEU A 23 -28.51 0.73 45.80
C LEU A 23 -27.71 1.88 45.16
N ALA A 24 -28.49 2.85 44.69
CA ALA A 24 -28.27 4.31 44.62
C ALA A 24 -27.14 4.89 43.75
N GLY A 25 -27.51 5.95 43.01
CA GLY A 25 -26.53 6.93 42.54
C GLY A 25 -26.92 7.77 41.32
N MET A 26 -28.11 8.36 41.30
CA MET A 26 -28.41 9.46 40.36
C MET A 26 -27.64 10.71 40.82
N LEU A 27 -26.52 11.03 40.16
CA LEU A 27 -25.79 12.28 40.38
C LEU A 27 -25.30 12.88 39.04
N ALA A 28 -25.78 14.11 38.80
CA ALA A 28 -25.20 15.23 38.03
C ALA A 28 -24.38 14.93 36.76
N VAL A 29 -24.87 15.44 35.61
CA VAL A 29 -24.06 15.66 34.40
C VAL A 29 -23.36 17.02 34.52
N PRO A 30 -22.02 17.11 34.63
CA PRO A 30 -21.34 18.39 34.47
C PRO A 30 -21.15 18.70 32.98
N ALA A 31 -21.23 20.00 32.68
CA ALA A 31 -21.07 20.55 31.34
C ALA A 31 -19.68 20.28 30.75
N GLY A 32 -19.66 19.93 29.46
CA GLY A 32 -18.60 20.24 28.50
C GLY A 32 -17.19 19.83 28.86
N ARG A 33 -16.82 18.58 28.51
CA ARG A 33 -15.42 18.27 28.24
C ARG A 33 -15.26 18.12 26.73
N VAL A 34 -14.68 19.13 26.08
CA VAL A 34 -13.99 18.88 24.80
C VAL A 34 -12.75 18.09 25.18
N GLN A 35 -12.85 16.76 25.12
CA GLN A 35 -11.68 15.90 25.18
C GLN A 35 -11.00 15.99 23.83
N ALA A 36 -10.11 16.97 23.67
CA ALA A 36 -9.04 16.83 22.70
C ALA A 36 -8.24 15.60 23.13
N THR A 37 -8.23 14.56 22.29
CA THR A 37 -7.34 13.42 22.47
C THR A 37 -5.91 13.94 22.55
N PRO A 38 -5.11 13.60 23.59
CA PRO A 38 -3.72 14.02 23.65
C PRO A 38 -2.97 13.47 22.42
N PRO A 39 -2.12 14.27 21.75
CA PRO A 39 -1.22 13.77 20.71
C PRO A 39 -0.26 12.76 21.34
N ILE A 40 -0.25 11.54 20.78
CA ILE A 40 0.54 10.38 21.21
C ILE A 40 0.09 9.86 22.58
N GLY A 41 -0.46 8.64 22.60
CA GLY A 41 -1.08 8.03 23.77
C GLY A 41 -0.18 8.11 25.01
N THR A 42 -0.80 8.44 26.15
CA THR A 42 -0.16 8.52 27.47
C THR A 42 0.66 7.25 27.74
N GLY A 43 1.98 7.35 27.68
CA GLY A 43 2.91 6.26 27.99
C GLY A 43 3.78 5.75 26.84
N GLN A 44 3.61 6.24 25.61
CA GLN A 44 4.55 5.93 24.53
C GLN A 44 5.66 6.98 24.46
N THR A 45 6.89 6.56 24.71
CA THR A 45 8.09 7.36 24.44
C THR A 45 8.61 7.01 23.05
N MET A 46 8.93 8.02 22.25
CA MET A 46 9.70 7.84 21.02
C MET A 46 11.13 7.49 21.40
N GLU A 47 11.57 6.27 21.08
CA GLU A 47 12.93 5.82 21.30
C GLU A 47 13.67 5.78 19.96
N PHE A 48 14.87 6.36 19.94
CA PHE A 48 15.81 6.25 18.81
C PHE A 48 16.99 5.41 19.28
N ILE A 49 17.38 4.43 18.46
CA ILE A 49 18.64 3.72 18.67
C ILE A 49 19.75 4.68 18.23
N SER A 50 20.74 4.94 19.09
CA SER A 50 21.75 5.99 18.91
C SER A 50 22.82 5.70 17.83
N THR A 51 22.60 4.69 16.99
CA THR A 51 23.51 4.29 15.91
C THR A 51 22.88 4.59 14.56
N ALA A 52 23.50 5.49 13.80
CA ALA A 52 23.16 5.70 12.40
C ALA A 52 23.84 4.65 11.53
N THR A 53 23.17 4.27 10.44
CA THR A 53 23.72 3.41 9.39
C THR A 53 24.14 4.29 8.23
N ASP A 54 25.37 4.10 7.74
CA ASP A 54 25.84 4.77 6.52
C ASP A 54 25.30 4.02 5.30
N VAL A 55 24.49 4.69 4.48
CA VAL A 55 23.93 4.13 3.24
C VAL A 55 24.89 4.30 2.05
N GLY A 56 25.96 5.08 2.24
CA GLY A 56 26.97 5.41 1.25
C GLY A 56 27.23 6.91 1.15
N SER A 57 28.24 7.28 0.37
CA SER A 57 28.78 8.64 0.32
C SER A 57 28.52 9.34 -1.00
N MET A 58 28.20 10.64 -0.92
CA MET A 58 28.15 11.56 -2.05
C MET A 58 28.67 12.94 -1.60
N TYR A 59 29.18 13.73 -2.54
CA TYR A 59 29.73 15.04 -2.21
C TYR A 59 28.64 16.04 -1.80
N SER A 60 28.68 16.47 -0.54
CA SER A 60 27.83 17.52 0.03
C SER A 60 26.33 17.29 -0.24
N VAL A 61 25.77 16.22 0.33
CA VAL A 61 24.33 15.92 0.24
C VAL A 61 23.51 17.11 0.74
N SER A 62 22.65 17.64 -0.12
CA SER A 62 21.83 18.84 0.11
C SER A 62 20.35 18.55 0.18
N SER A 63 19.90 17.44 -0.42
CA SER A 63 18.50 17.05 -0.50
C SER A 63 18.35 15.53 -0.55
N VAL A 64 17.30 15.02 0.10
CA VAL A 64 16.93 13.60 0.09
C VAL A 64 15.42 13.44 -0.08
N ALA A 65 15.00 12.39 -0.77
CA ALA A 65 13.63 11.93 -0.89
C ALA A 65 13.57 10.41 -0.66
N VAL A 66 12.39 9.89 -0.33
CA VAL A 66 12.18 8.46 -0.02
C VAL A 66 10.97 7.97 -0.80
N GLY A 67 11.09 6.79 -1.42
CA GLY A 67 10.03 6.16 -2.22
C GLY A 67 10.43 4.74 -2.60
N ASP A 68 9.45 3.89 -2.93
CA ASP A 68 9.70 2.56 -3.49
C ASP A 68 10.01 2.73 -4.99
N MET A 69 11.31 2.84 -5.33
CA MET A 69 11.74 3.23 -6.67
C MET A 69 11.87 2.04 -7.62
N ASP A 70 11.97 0.81 -7.12
CA ASP A 70 12.02 -0.40 -7.94
C ASP A 70 10.77 -1.29 -7.85
N GLY A 71 9.79 -0.89 -7.03
CA GLY A 71 8.49 -1.55 -6.91
C GLY A 71 8.54 -2.85 -6.11
N ASP A 72 9.57 -3.06 -5.30
CA ASP A 72 9.73 -4.27 -4.48
C ASP A 72 9.02 -4.19 -3.12
N GLY A 73 8.41 -3.04 -2.80
CA GLY A 73 7.68 -2.78 -1.56
C GLY A 73 8.56 -2.28 -0.42
N LYS A 74 9.86 -2.06 -0.64
CA LYS A 74 10.78 -1.46 0.33
C LYS A 74 11.06 -0.03 -0.09
N LEU A 75 11.20 0.83 0.91
CA LEU A 75 11.52 2.23 0.65
C LEU A 75 13.00 2.38 0.33
N ASP A 76 13.27 3.01 -0.80
CA ASP A 76 14.57 3.45 -1.28
C ASP A 76 14.79 4.94 -0.97
N ILE A 77 16.02 5.41 -1.16
CA ILE A 77 16.40 6.80 -0.95
C ILE A 77 16.86 7.39 -2.28
N VAL A 78 16.43 8.61 -2.59
CA VAL A 78 17.05 9.46 -3.62
C VAL A 78 17.81 10.55 -2.90
N SER A 79 19.07 10.78 -3.26
CA SER A 79 19.84 11.91 -2.75
C SER A 79 20.39 12.76 -3.88
N ALA A 80 20.57 14.05 -3.61
CA ALA A 80 21.31 14.94 -4.50
C ALA A 80 22.25 15.87 -3.72
N GLY A 81 23.28 16.38 -4.40
CA GLY A 81 24.37 17.06 -3.72
C GLY A 81 25.08 18.16 -4.50
N GLY A 82 26.14 18.68 -3.88
CA GLY A 82 26.91 19.82 -4.36
C GLY A 82 27.72 19.57 -5.63
N ASN A 83 27.96 18.30 -5.98
CA ASN A 83 28.60 17.93 -7.25
C ASN A 83 27.61 17.90 -8.43
N GLY A 84 26.32 18.13 -8.19
CA GLY A 84 25.29 18.09 -9.22
C GLY A 84 24.65 16.71 -9.41
N ASP A 85 25.16 15.66 -8.76
CA ASP A 85 24.67 14.30 -8.95
C ASP A 85 23.34 14.06 -8.24
N ILE A 86 22.53 13.20 -8.85
CA ILE A 86 21.36 12.54 -8.26
C ILE A 86 21.66 11.05 -8.18
N MET A 87 21.61 10.50 -6.97
CA MET A 87 21.87 9.10 -6.67
C MET A 87 20.62 8.43 -6.12
N ILE A 88 20.35 7.19 -6.53
CA ILE A 88 19.41 6.29 -5.86
C ILE A 88 20.20 5.34 -4.96
N TRP A 89 19.66 5.07 -3.77
CA TRP A 89 20.11 4.06 -2.83
C TRP A 89 18.97 3.07 -2.64
N GLN A 90 19.09 1.89 -3.25
CA GLN A 90 18.08 0.83 -3.21
C GLN A 90 18.23 0.00 -1.95
N ASN A 91 17.12 -0.21 -1.25
CA ASN A 91 17.04 -0.97 -0.02
C ASN A 91 16.83 -2.45 -0.31
N ASN A 92 17.83 -3.28 -0.01
CA ASN A 92 17.74 -4.72 -0.26
C ASN A 92 16.89 -5.48 0.78
N GLY A 93 16.41 -4.82 1.84
CA GLY A 93 15.60 -5.42 2.91
C GLY A 93 16.18 -5.25 4.30
N THR A 94 17.40 -4.73 4.43
CA THR A 94 18.05 -4.46 5.72
C THR A 94 18.55 -3.01 5.83
N PRO A 95 17.64 -2.00 5.89
CA PRO A 95 18.01 -0.59 5.77
C PRO A 95 18.85 -0.05 6.93
N PHE A 96 18.80 -0.69 8.09
CA PHE A 96 19.59 -0.33 9.28
C PHE A 96 20.87 -1.18 9.44
N ALA A 97 21.28 -1.87 8.38
CA ALA A 97 22.55 -2.57 8.23
C ALA A 97 23.14 -2.20 6.85
N ASP A 98 24.04 -3.02 6.29
CA ASP A 98 24.71 -2.72 5.02
C ASP A 98 23.84 -3.04 3.78
N GLY A 99 22.53 -2.80 3.90
CA GLY A 99 21.51 -3.28 2.98
C GLY A 99 21.26 -2.41 1.75
N TRP A 100 22.28 -1.77 1.19
CA TRP A 100 22.10 -0.71 0.20
C TRP A 100 22.90 -0.94 -1.09
N ASN A 101 22.24 -0.76 -2.24
CA ASN A 101 22.90 -0.64 -3.55
C ASN A 101 22.74 0.79 -4.07
N SER A 102 23.76 1.34 -4.72
CA SER A 102 23.70 2.73 -5.22
C SER A 102 23.82 2.80 -6.74
N GLN A 103 23.13 3.77 -7.33
CA GLN A 103 23.17 4.04 -8.76
C GLN A 103 23.10 5.55 -9.02
N LEU A 104 23.95 6.04 -9.94
CA LEU A 104 23.84 7.39 -10.50
C LEU A 104 22.64 7.45 -11.46
N VAL A 105 21.70 8.35 -11.18
CA VAL A 105 20.57 8.64 -12.07
C VAL A 105 21.01 9.59 -13.18
N GLY A 106 21.76 10.63 -12.79
CA GLY A 106 22.27 11.66 -13.67
C GLY A 106 22.74 12.88 -12.88
N SER A 107 23.01 13.98 -13.57
CA SER A 107 23.60 15.16 -12.94
C SER A 107 23.10 16.47 -13.55
N HIS A 108 23.04 17.51 -12.71
CA HIS A 108 23.00 18.92 -13.12
C HIS A 108 24.40 19.43 -13.46
N THR A 109 24.50 20.55 -14.17
CA THR A 109 25.79 21.24 -14.38
C THR A 109 26.25 22.06 -13.16
N GLY A 110 25.43 22.12 -12.11
CA GLY A 110 25.73 22.80 -10.86
C GLY A 110 25.07 22.09 -9.66
N PRO A 111 25.27 22.59 -8.43
CA PRO A 111 24.71 21.99 -7.22
C PRO A 111 23.20 21.77 -7.32
N VAL A 112 22.74 20.56 -6.95
CA VAL A 112 21.31 20.28 -6.78
C VAL A 112 20.89 20.76 -5.41
N THR A 113 19.69 21.33 -5.31
CA THR A 113 19.15 21.88 -4.04
C THR A 113 17.82 21.28 -3.63
N SER A 114 17.14 20.60 -4.53
CA SER A 114 15.86 19.97 -4.27
C SER A 114 15.71 18.71 -5.11
N VAL A 115 15.23 17.66 -4.46
CA VAL A 115 14.69 16.47 -5.13
C VAL A 115 13.30 16.16 -4.60
N ALA A 116 12.45 15.62 -5.45
CA ALA A 116 11.15 15.07 -5.12
C ALA A 116 10.90 13.82 -5.97
N VAL A 117 10.02 12.94 -5.48
CA VAL A 117 9.62 11.71 -6.20
C VAL A 117 8.11 11.64 -6.36
N GLY A 118 7.65 11.05 -7.45
CA GLY A 118 6.24 10.85 -7.76
C GLY A 118 6.05 10.22 -9.14
N ASP A 119 4.96 9.48 -9.33
CA ASP A 119 4.57 8.93 -10.64
C ASP A 119 4.05 10.08 -11.53
N LEU A 120 4.86 10.51 -12.51
CA LEU A 120 4.55 11.67 -13.37
C LEU A 120 3.87 11.25 -14.67
N ASP A 121 4.12 10.03 -15.16
CA ASP A 121 3.57 9.55 -16.43
C ASP A 121 2.38 8.58 -16.29
N GLY A 122 2.05 8.17 -15.06
CA GLY A 122 0.90 7.36 -14.71
C GLY A 122 1.09 5.87 -14.96
N ASP A 123 2.32 5.39 -15.09
CA ASP A 123 2.62 3.98 -15.34
C ASP A 123 2.79 3.12 -14.08
N GLY A 124 2.80 3.78 -12.91
CA GLY A 124 2.87 3.18 -11.59
C GLY A 124 4.27 3.09 -11.00
N ASP A 125 5.30 3.52 -11.73
CA ASP A 125 6.68 3.59 -11.26
C ASP A 125 6.99 5.04 -10.80
N LEU A 126 7.74 5.23 -9.70
CA LEU A 126 8.03 6.58 -9.19
C LEU A 126 9.12 7.25 -10.03
N ASP A 127 8.86 8.43 -10.56
CA ASP A 127 9.84 9.30 -11.23
C ASP A 127 10.51 10.27 -10.26
N ILE A 128 11.60 10.91 -10.69
CA ILE A 128 12.34 11.91 -9.90
C ILE A 128 12.22 13.28 -10.57
N VAL A 129 12.01 14.33 -9.76
CA VAL A 129 12.14 15.73 -10.17
C VAL A 129 13.27 16.36 -9.35
N SER A 130 14.17 17.10 -10.01
CA SER A 130 15.27 17.80 -9.34
C SER A 130 15.40 19.25 -9.79
N GLY A 131 15.87 20.11 -8.88
CA GLY A 131 16.14 21.52 -9.14
C GLY A 131 17.53 21.94 -8.63
N GLY A 132 18.27 22.67 -9.46
CA GLY A 132 19.66 23.05 -9.19
C GLY A 132 19.99 24.52 -9.41
N TRP A 133 21.22 24.91 -9.05
CA TRP A 133 21.78 26.25 -9.26
C TRP A 133 22.08 26.56 -10.73
N ASP A 134 21.95 25.57 -11.61
CA ASP A 134 22.00 25.75 -13.06
C ASP A 134 20.72 26.37 -13.64
N ASN A 135 19.77 26.76 -12.78
CA ASN A 135 18.45 27.32 -13.13
C ASN A 135 17.54 26.33 -13.86
N ASN A 136 17.86 25.04 -13.81
CA ASN A 136 17.08 23.99 -14.47
C ASN A 136 16.24 23.21 -13.46
N VAL A 137 15.08 22.77 -13.93
CA VAL A 137 14.29 21.71 -13.32
C VAL A 137 14.35 20.52 -14.26
N ASN A 138 14.90 19.41 -13.79
CA ASN A 138 15.04 18.19 -14.58
C ASN A 138 14.07 17.13 -14.07
N VAL A 139 13.56 16.31 -14.99
CA VAL A 139 12.74 15.14 -14.69
C VAL A 139 13.52 13.91 -15.14
N TRP A 140 13.58 12.91 -14.27
CA TRP A 140 14.25 11.64 -14.51
C TRP A 140 13.20 10.56 -14.49
N ARG A 141 12.94 10.00 -15.67
CA ARG A 141 11.92 8.97 -15.85
C ARG A 141 12.42 7.64 -15.30
N ASN A 142 11.57 6.97 -14.55
CA ASN A 142 11.81 5.62 -14.07
C ASN A 142 10.94 4.63 -14.82
N ASP A 143 11.54 3.94 -15.79
CA ASP A 143 10.88 2.89 -16.56
C ASP A 143 11.20 1.50 -15.99
N THR A 144 11.24 1.34 -14.66
CA THR A 144 11.31 0.02 -13.99
C THR A 144 10.01 -0.75 -14.18
N ALA A 145 9.57 -0.86 -15.43
CA ALA A 145 8.53 -1.76 -15.84
C ALA A 145 8.89 -3.13 -15.27
N ILE A 146 8.12 -3.53 -14.25
CA ILE A 146 7.88 -4.92 -13.89
C ILE A 146 7.94 -5.70 -15.21
N LEU A 147 8.95 -6.55 -15.35
CA LEU A 147 9.15 -7.47 -16.47
C LEU A 147 7.97 -8.45 -16.54
N ASN A 148 6.81 -7.92 -16.92
CA ASN A 148 5.54 -8.58 -17.19
C ASN A 148 4.83 -7.81 -18.32
N MET A 149 5.61 -7.33 -19.30
CA MET A 149 5.08 -6.76 -20.55
C MET A 149 4.23 -7.77 -21.36
N GLY A 150 4.20 -9.06 -20.97
CA GLY A 150 3.22 -10.03 -21.47
C GLY A 150 1.79 -9.84 -20.92
N GLN A 151 1.60 -9.11 -19.82
CA GLN A 151 0.30 -8.95 -19.16
C GLN A 151 -0.30 -7.54 -19.32
N ARG A 152 0.52 -6.50 -19.55
CA ARG A 152 0.02 -5.13 -19.78
C ARG A 152 -0.74 -4.99 -21.12
N GLN A 153 -0.34 -5.70 -22.18
CA GLN A 153 -1.11 -5.73 -23.45
C GLN A 153 -2.49 -6.42 -23.29
N GLN A 154 -2.61 -7.41 -22.39
CA GLN A 154 -3.88 -8.09 -22.11
C GLN A 154 -4.85 -7.20 -21.32
N LYS A 155 -4.37 -6.30 -20.45
CA LYS A 155 -5.22 -5.36 -19.71
C LYS A 155 -5.78 -4.23 -20.57
N LYS A 156 -5.05 -3.76 -21.58
CA LYS A 156 -5.56 -2.74 -22.53
C LYS A 156 -6.60 -3.34 -23.51
N ALA A 157 -6.35 -4.57 -23.99
CA ALA A 157 -7.31 -5.28 -24.85
C ALA A 157 -8.62 -5.68 -24.15
N ARG A 158 -8.66 -5.72 -22.81
CA ARG A 158 -9.87 -6.04 -22.04
C ARG A 158 -10.70 -4.82 -21.63
N LYS A 159 -10.13 -3.61 -21.69
CA LYS A 159 -10.82 -2.36 -21.34
C LYS A 159 -11.47 -1.69 -22.55
N GLU A 160 -10.95 -1.98 -23.74
CA GLU A 160 -11.53 -1.57 -25.03
C GLU A 160 -12.23 -2.78 -25.64
N GLY A 161 -13.50 -2.99 -25.27
CA GLY A 161 -14.34 -4.01 -25.86
C GLY A 161 -14.52 -3.79 -27.35
N VAL A 162 -13.62 -4.33 -28.17
CA VAL A 162 -13.84 -4.48 -29.60
C VAL A 162 -14.59 -5.78 -29.80
N CYS A 163 -15.87 -5.64 -30.15
CA CYS A 163 -16.61 -6.66 -30.85
C CYS A 163 -15.87 -7.00 -32.17
N ALA A 164 -14.93 -7.91 -32.14
CA ALA A 164 -14.38 -8.53 -33.34
C ALA A 164 -15.31 -9.69 -33.73
N GLY A 165 -16.39 -9.37 -34.43
CA GLY A 165 -17.25 -10.36 -35.05
C GLY A 165 -16.62 -10.96 -36.31
N GLY A 166 -16.56 -12.30 -36.37
CA GLY A 166 -16.52 -13.16 -37.56
C GLY A 166 -15.19 -13.21 -38.33
N GLN A 167 -14.62 -14.35 -38.71
CA GLN A 167 -15.15 -15.67 -39.11
C GLN A 167 -14.04 -16.73 -38.78
N ARG A 168 -14.25 -18.02 -38.49
CA ARG A 168 -15.20 -19.04 -38.99
C ARG A 168 -15.34 -20.16 -37.96
N GLU A 169 -16.53 -20.79 -37.95
CA GLU A 169 -16.88 -22.16 -37.49
C GLU A 169 -16.27 -22.64 -36.16
N ILE A 170 -17.06 -22.92 -35.13
CA ILE A 170 -17.74 -24.22 -34.96
C ILE A 170 -18.95 -24.09 -34.02
N LYS A 171 -20.07 -24.70 -34.46
CA LYS A 171 -21.32 -25.05 -33.76
C LYS A 171 -22.26 -23.92 -33.31
N THR A 172 -23.24 -23.73 -34.17
CA THR A 172 -24.60 -23.22 -33.99
C THR A 172 -25.29 -23.58 -32.66
N MET A 173 -26.01 -22.55 -32.15
CA MET A 173 -27.17 -22.53 -31.25
C MET A 173 -26.92 -22.51 -29.73
N ASP A 174 -26.97 -21.31 -29.14
CA ASP A 174 -28.14 -20.81 -28.37
C ASP A 174 -27.97 -19.30 -28.06
N LEU A 175 -28.74 -18.43 -28.72
CA LEU A 175 -29.97 -17.78 -28.21
C LEU A 175 -29.72 -16.66 -27.18
N CYS A 176 -29.49 -15.43 -27.70
CA CYS A 176 -30.01 -14.22 -27.06
C CYS A 176 -31.16 -13.70 -27.93
N GLY A 177 -32.33 -13.54 -27.31
CA GLY A 177 -33.62 -13.52 -27.98
C GLY A 177 -33.95 -12.25 -28.77
N GLY A 178 -34.73 -12.48 -29.83
CA GLY A 178 -35.95 -11.71 -30.10
C GLY A 178 -35.81 -10.45 -30.96
N LEU A 179 -35.93 -10.61 -32.28
CA LEU A 179 -36.76 -9.71 -33.09
C LEU A 179 -37.33 -10.49 -34.28
N GLN A 180 -38.66 -10.51 -34.39
CA GLN A 180 -39.42 -11.14 -35.47
C GLN A 180 -39.38 -10.32 -36.78
N MET A 181 -39.84 -10.97 -37.85
CA MET A 181 -40.32 -10.47 -39.17
C MET A 181 -39.28 -10.51 -40.31
N LYS A 182 -39.53 -11.12 -41.48
CA LYS A 182 -40.75 -11.55 -42.19
C LYS A 182 -40.44 -12.82 -43.03
N ARG A 183 -41.43 -13.70 -43.19
CA ARG A 183 -41.46 -14.71 -44.26
C ARG A 183 -42.04 -14.05 -45.51
N GLU A 184 -41.38 -14.17 -46.65
CA GLU A 184 -42.03 -14.16 -47.97
C GLU A 184 -41.38 -15.25 -48.84
N ASN A 185 -42.25 -16.15 -49.29
CA ASN A 185 -42.20 -17.24 -50.28
C ASN A 185 -40.86 -17.81 -50.78
#